data_AF-A0A3C1DE63-F1
#
_entry.id   AF-A0A3C1DE63-F1
#
_cell.length_a   1.000
_cell.length_b   1.000
_cell.length_c   1.000
_cell.angle_alpha   90.00
_cell.angle_beta   90.00
_cell.angle_gamma   90.00
#
_symmetry.space_group_name_H-M   'P 1'
#
loop_
_entity.id
_entity.type
_entity.pdbx_description
1 polymer ?
#
loop_
_entity_poly.entity_id
_entity_poly.type
_entity_poly.pdbx_seq_one_letter_code
_entity_poly.pdbx_strand_id
1 'polypeptide(L)'
;TAVISGTGGYYGTLGEAKFTAVERAPINDANVSMEAATYTGSALEPAVTVELGGKQLVQDTDFTVAYANNTNAGTATATIEGIGNYQGIMPVEFQILKATATVTVESATKDYGADDPELGYTVEGLQGSDQATAKVVREAGEDAGDYAVNATDVVILNNGTYVADNYDVTIVPGTLTINPTEQMQQDAAAIADAKAALEAVDTAKTAAGDEEALAAAKAAVAKYNALTDAQKAQVPAAMAQTFADVQDAVAKAEAAAAAAEADAAAQKAAEDAARAACE
;
A
#
# COMPACT_ATOMS: atom_id res chain seq x y z
N THR A 1 4.24 19.97 76.74
CA THR A 1 4.93 21.15 77.31
C THR A 1 6.36 20.74 77.59
N ALA A 2 7.33 21.57 77.23
CA ALA A 2 8.72 21.39 77.65
C ALA A 2 9.09 22.51 78.62
N VAL A 3 9.80 22.18 79.69
CA VAL A 3 10.40 23.17 80.60
C VAL A 3 11.82 23.43 80.13
N ILE A 4 12.11 24.68 79.77
CA ILE A 4 13.44 25.08 79.33
C ILE A 4 14.13 25.77 80.50
N SER A 5 15.20 25.15 80.99
CA SER A 5 16.05 25.68 82.06
C SER A 5 17.47 25.90 81.53
N GLY A 6 18.02 27.10 81.78
CA GLY A 6 19.40 27.43 81.43
C GLY A 6 20.43 26.63 82.23
N THR A 7 21.60 26.37 81.64
CA THR A 7 22.76 25.79 82.33
C THR A 7 23.95 26.76 82.26
N GLY A 8 24.87 26.67 83.24
CA GLY A 8 26.00 27.60 83.35
C GLY A 8 25.62 28.96 83.97
N GLY A 9 26.25 30.05 83.50
CA GLY A 9 26.05 31.42 84.00
C GLY A 9 24.73 32.09 83.62
N TYR A 10 23.78 31.35 83.04
CA TYR A 10 22.48 31.85 82.61
C TYR A 10 21.40 31.28 83.55
N TYR A 11 20.90 32.11 84.47
CA TYR A 11 19.96 31.71 85.52
C TYR A 11 18.54 32.19 85.19
N GLY A 12 17.57 31.28 85.23
CA GLY A 12 16.15 31.58 85.04
C GLY A 12 15.40 30.49 84.27
N THR A 13 14.08 30.37 84.52
CA THR A 13 13.16 29.56 83.72
C THR A 13 12.48 30.49 82.73
N LEU A 14 12.71 30.31 81.42
CA LEU A 14 11.85 30.94 80.44
C LEU A 14 10.54 30.14 80.44
N GLY A 15 9.41 30.83 80.55
CA GLY A 15 8.08 30.25 80.81
C GLY A 15 7.67 29.12 79.85
N GLU A 16 6.54 28.48 80.17
CA GLU A 16 6.05 27.30 79.46
C GLU A 16 6.04 27.48 77.93
N ALA A 17 6.83 26.66 77.23
CA ALA A 17 6.69 26.51 75.79
C ALA A 17 5.50 25.59 75.49
N LYS A 18 4.46 26.17 74.86
CA LYS A 18 3.35 25.41 74.28
C LYS A 18 3.77 24.95 72.87
N PHE A 19 3.83 23.65 72.68
CA PHE A 19 3.96 23.03 71.37
C PHE A 19 2.58 22.58 70.95
N THR A 20 2.07 23.10 69.84
CA THR A 20 0.88 22.54 69.19
C THR A 20 1.36 21.52 68.18
N ALA A 21 0.95 20.27 68.34
CA ALA A 21 1.08 19.29 67.27
C ALA A 21 0.17 19.77 66.12
N VAL A 22 0.77 20.12 64.98
CA VAL A 22 0.01 20.37 63.76
C VAL A 22 -0.20 19.00 63.12
N GLU A 23 -1.45 18.57 63.00
CA GLU A 23 -1.77 17.37 62.23
C GLU A 23 -1.39 17.59 60.77
N ARG A 24 -0.71 16.61 60.17
CA ARG A 24 -0.34 16.65 58.75
C ARG A 24 -1.61 16.60 57.90
N ALA A 25 -1.68 17.44 56.87
CA ALA A 25 -2.84 17.49 55.98
C ALA A 25 -2.93 16.18 55.14
N PRO A 26 -4.11 15.57 54.99
CA PRO A 26 -4.26 14.36 54.18
C PRO A 26 -4.13 14.66 52.69
N ILE A 27 -3.23 13.96 51.99
CA ILE A 27 -3.00 14.15 50.55
C ILE A 27 -4.12 13.56 49.70
N ASN A 28 -4.92 12.65 50.26
CA ASN A 28 -6.08 12.04 49.61
C ASN A 28 -7.20 13.03 49.27
N ASP A 29 -7.17 14.24 49.85
CA ASP A 29 -8.12 15.32 49.54
C ASP A 29 -7.61 16.26 48.43
N ALA A 30 -6.41 16.00 47.89
CA ALA A 30 -5.82 16.85 46.85
C ALA A 30 -6.46 16.58 45.48
N ASN A 31 -6.59 17.64 44.68
CA ASN A 31 -6.87 17.52 43.25
C ASN A 31 -5.57 17.17 42.52
N VAL A 32 -5.61 16.12 41.70
CA VAL A 32 -4.44 15.65 40.94
C VAL A 32 -4.75 15.61 39.46
N SER A 33 -3.83 16.16 38.67
CA SER A 33 -3.87 16.13 37.22
C SER A 33 -2.60 15.52 36.66
N MET A 34 -2.78 14.67 35.64
CA MET A 34 -1.72 14.04 34.87
C MET A 34 -2.15 13.94 33.41
N GLU A 35 -1.20 14.15 32.50
CA GLU A 35 -1.42 13.96 31.06
C GLU A 35 -1.16 12.51 30.66
N ALA A 36 -1.84 12.05 29.61
CA ALA A 36 -1.52 10.79 28.98
C ALA A 36 -0.13 10.86 28.32
N ALA A 37 0.59 9.74 28.29
CA ALA A 37 1.87 9.61 27.62
C ALA A 37 1.73 8.67 26.41
N THR A 38 2.67 8.71 25.47
CA THR A 38 2.75 7.74 24.37
C THR A 38 3.91 6.79 24.64
N TYR A 39 3.75 5.51 24.30
CA TYR A 39 4.80 4.50 24.40
C TYR A 39 6.11 4.96 23.73
N THR A 40 7.23 4.80 24.44
CA THR A 40 8.58 5.22 23.99
C THR A 40 9.61 4.08 24.01
N GLY A 41 9.21 2.86 24.36
CA GLY A 41 10.13 1.74 24.56
C GLY A 41 10.88 1.75 25.90
N SER A 42 10.53 2.66 26.80
CA SER A 42 11.11 2.77 28.15
C SER A 42 10.08 3.22 29.18
N ALA A 43 10.46 3.19 30.46
CA ALA A 43 9.59 3.64 31.54
C ALA A 43 9.28 5.15 31.42
N LEU A 44 8.00 5.51 31.60
CA LEU A 44 7.46 6.86 31.47
C LEU A 44 7.11 7.42 32.85
N GLU A 45 7.60 8.63 33.13
CA GLU A 45 7.37 9.36 34.38
C GLU A 45 6.78 10.76 34.07
N PRO A 46 5.53 10.85 33.58
CA PRO A 46 4.91 12.12 33.24
C PRO A 46 4.70 13.00 34.47
N ALA A 47 4.77 14.32 34.30
CA ALA A 47 4.66 15.26 35.42
C ALA A 47 3.29 15.16 36.13
N VAL A 48 3.30 15.16 37.46
CA VAL A 48 2.11 15.15 38.31
C VAL A 48 1.88 16.53 38.89
N THR A 49 0.69 17.09 38.68
CA THR A 49 0.27 18.34 39.34
C THR A 49 -0.65 18.01 40.50
N VAL A 50 -0.26 18.39 41.72
CA VAL A 50 -1.02 18.16 42.95
C VAL A 50 -1.40 19.51 43.57
N GLU A 51 -2.70 19.73 43.81
CA GLU A 51 -3.22 20.94 44.43
C GLU A 51 -4.09 20.60 45.64
N LEU A 52 -3.80 21.20 46.80
CA LEU A 52 -4.62 21.03 48.00
C LEU A 52 -5.01 22.41 48.56
N GLY A 53 -6.31 22.66 48.68
CA GLY A 53 -6.84 23.90 49.27
C GLY A 53 -6.40 25.18 48.56
N GLY A 54 -6.21 25.15 47.23
CA GLY A 54 -5.77 26.31 46.44
C GLY A 54 -4.25 26.49 46.36
N LYS A 55 -3.46 25.62 46.99
CA LYS A 55 -1.99 25.63 46.94
C LYS A 55 -1.49 24.47 46.08
N GLN A 56 -0.69 24.79 45.06
CA GLN A 56 0.08 23.78 44.34
C GLN A 56 1.21 23.26 45.24
N LEU A 57 1.29 21.94 45.36
CA LEU A 57 2.30 21.26 46.17
C LEU A 57 3.58 21.02 45.37
N VAL A 58 4.71 20.96 46.07
CA VAL A 58 6.03 20.77 45.46
C VAL A 58 6.51 19.34 45.67
N GLN A 59 6.81 18.62 44.57
CA GLN A 59 7.39 17.28 44.64
C GLN A 59 8.73 17.29 45.40
N ASP A 60 9.03 16.20 46.11
CA ASP A 60 10.17 15.98 46.99
C ASP A 60 10.25 16.91 48.20
N THR A 61 9.27 17.80 48.38
CA THR A 61 9.10 18.65 49.57
C THR A 61 7.80 18.34 50.30
N ASP A 62 6.69 18.34 49.55
CA ASP A 62 5.32 18.16 50.05
C ASP A 62 4.81 16.74 49.77
N PHE A 63 5.29 16.09 48.71
CA PHE A 63 4.95 14.71 48.33
C PHE A 63 6.07 14.04 47.52
N THR A 64 6.08 12.72 47.44
CA THR A 64 6.89 11.92 46.50
C THR A 64 5.99 11.19 45.52
N VAL A 65 6.55 10.73 44.40
CA VAL A 65 5.82 9.95 43.38
C VAL A 65 6.58 8.66 43.07
N ALA A 66 5.86 7.55 43.02
CA ALA A 66 6.37 6.26 42.54
C ALA A 66 5.49 5.72 41.41
N TYR A 67 6.08 5.19 40.35
CA TYR A 67 5.37 4.68 39.18
C TYR A 67 5.34 3.15 39.12
N ALA A 68 4.24 2.61 38.61
CA ALA A 68 4.07 1.18 38.33
C ALA A 68 3.36 0.97 36.99
N ASN A 69 3.69 -0.14 36.31
CA ASN A 69 3.17 -0.49 34.98
C ASN A 69 3.36 0.61 33.93
N ASN A 70 4.44 1.40 34.05
CA ASN A 70 4.63 2.65 33.34
C ASN A 70 5.48 2.54 32.07
N THR A 71 5.64 1.33 31.51
CA THR A 71 6.41 1.13 30.27
C THR A 71 5.50 0.85 29.09
N ASN A 72 4.59 -0.11 29.22
CA ASN A 72 3.75 -0.58 28.11
C ASN A 72 2.46 0.25 27.98
N ALA A 73 1.88 0.27 26.78
CA ALA A 73 0.59 0.89 26.54
C ALA A 73 -0.50 0.26 27.42
N GLY A 74 -1.42 1.10 27.91
CA GLY A 74 -2.48 0.72 28.83
C GLY A 74 -2.54 1.65 30.06
N THR A 75 -3.19 1.16 31.11
CA THR A 75 -3.32 1.90 32.38
C THR A 75 -2.08 1.72 33.24
N ALA A 76 -1.40 2.82 33.53
CA ALA A 76 -0.29 2.90 34.47
C ALA A 76 -0.72 3.63 35.75
N THR A 77 0.06 3.50 36.82
CA THR A 77 -0.27 4.10 38.12
C THR A 77 0.90 4.95 38.62
N ALA A 78 0.59 6.18 39.03
CA ALA A 78 1.44 7.03 39.85
C ALA A 78 0.92 7.01 41.30
N THR A 79 1.77 6.68 42.25
CA THR A 79 1.45 6.64 43.68
C THR A 79 2.04 7.87 44.34
N ILE A 80 1.17 8.75 44.83
CA ILE A 80 1.54 10.00 45.48
C ILE A 80 1.54 9.78 46.98
N GLU A 81 2.69 9.98 47.63
CA GLU A 81 2.84 9.85 49.07
C GLU A 81 3.13 11.21 49.70
N GLY A 82 2.29 11.64 50.65
CA GLY A 82 2.46 12.92 51.33
C GLY A 82 3.65 12.89 52.29
N ILE A 83 4.52 13.90 52.22
CA ILE A 83 5.68 14.08 53.10
C ILE A 83 5.66 15.47 53.76
N GLY A 84 6.53 15.69 54.75
CA GLY A 84 6.59 16.94 55.49
C GLY A 84 5.26 17.28 56.17
N ASN A 85 4.62 18.36 55.74
CA ASN A 85 3.34 18.84 56.30
C ASN A 85 2.11 18.06 55.80
N TYR A 86 2.28 17.11 54.87
CA TYR A 86 1.19 16.31 54.29
C TYR A 86 1.41 14.84 54.60
N GLN A 87 0.36 14.03 54.65
CA GLN A 87 0.41 12.58 54.93
C GLN A 87 -0.58 11.79 54.07
N GLY A 88 -0.42 10.47 54.01
CA GLY A 88 -1.30 9.58 53.25
C GLY A 88 -0.70 9.15 51.92
N ILE A 89 -1.38 8.21 51.27
CA ILE A 89 -0.98 7.61 49.99
C ILE A 89 -2.20 7.64 49.06
N MET A 90 -2.00 8.14 47.85
CA MET A 90 -3.05 8.24 46.84
C MET A 90 -2.55 7.69 45.50
N PRO A 91 -3.05 6.53 45.04
CA PRO A 91 -2.79 6.06 43.68
C PRO A 91 -3.64 6.84 42.68
N VAL A 92 -3.03 7.23 41.57
CA VAL A 92 -3.63 7.94 40.46
C VAL A 92 -3.28 7.21 39.17
N GLU A 93 -4.30 6.92 38.37
CA GLU A 93 -4.12 6.24 37.09
C GLU A 93 -3.88 7.25 35.96
N PHE A 94 -3.02 6.88 35.01
CA PHE A 94 -2.84 7.60 33.76
C PHE A 94 -2.75 6.62 32.58
N GLN A 95 -3.00 7.12 31.37
CA GLN A 95 -2.96 6.30 30.17
C GLN A 95 -1.61 6.41 29.47
N ILE A 96 -1.05 5.27 29.08
CA ILE A 96 0.01 5.16 28.09
C ILE A 96 -0.64 4.73 26.78
N LEU A 97 -0.68 5.66 25.82
CA LEU A 97 -1.18 5.44 24.49
C LEU A 97 -0.17 4.63 23.67
N LYS A 98 -0.68 3.88 22.71
CA LYS A 98 0.15 3.16 21.75
C LYS A 98 0.92 4.13 20.85
N ALA A 99 2.12 3.72 20.44
CA ALA A 99 2.86 4.38 19.37
C ALA A 99 2.33 3.93 18.01
N THR A 100 2.62 4.67 16.94
CA THR A 100 2.28 4.25 15.58
C THR A 100 3.50 3.65 14.90
N ALA A 101 3.33 2.47 14.30
CA ALA A 101 4.33 1.88 13.42
C ALA A 101 3.73 1.68 12.02
N THR A 102 4.51 1.95 10.98
CA THR A 102 4.07 1.78 9.59
C THR A 102 4.96 0.75 8.91
N VAL A 103 4.36 -0.30 8.36
CA VAL A 103 5.02 -1.28 7.49
C VAL A 103 4.69 -0.93 6.05
N THR A 104 5.70 -0.57 5.26
CA THR A 104 5.53 -0.24 3.85
C THR A 104 6.10 -1.36 3.00
N VAL A 105 5.22 -2.04 2.26
CA VAL A 105 5.62 -3.12 1.35
C VAL A 105 6.09 -2.53 0.04
N GLU A 106 7.24 -2.99 -0.44
CA GLU A 106 7.80 -2.50 -1.69
C GLU A 106 7.00 -3.02 -2.88
N SER A 107 6.92 -2.20 -3.92
CA SER A 107 6.37 -2.61 -5.22
C SER A 107 7.48 -3.12 -6.11
N ALA A 108 7.15 -4.08 -6.97
CA ALA A 108 8.09 -4.67 -7.89
C ALA A 108 7.43 -4.92 -9.25
N THR A 109 8.25 -5.22 -10.25
CA THR A 109 7.77 -5.55 -11.59
C THR A 109 8.50 -6.77 -12.11
N LYS A 110 7.81 -7.60 -12.90
CA LYS A 110 8.43 -8.67 -13.67
C LYS A 110 7.79 -8.78 -15.04
N ASP A 111 8.45 -9.49 -15.95
CA ASP A 111 7.84 -9.87 -17.22
C ASP A 111 7.09 -11.19 -17.08
N TYR A 112 6.05 -11.39 -17.89
CA TYR A 112 5.26 -12.61 -17.92
C TYR A 112 6.15 -13.85 -18.11
N GLY A 113 5.97 -14.84 -17.22
CA GLY A 113 6.74 -16.08 -17.23
C GLY A 113 8.10 -16.01 -16.53
N ALA A 114 8.53 -14.84 -16.04
CA ALA A 114 9.69 -14.75 -15.16
C ALA A 114 9.34 -15.21 -13.72
N ASP A 115 10.35 -15.67 -12.97
CA ASP A 115 10.22 -15.92 -11.54
C ASP A 115 9.89 -14.62 -10.78
N ASP A 116 9.25 -14.74 -9.62
CA ASP A 116 8.95 -13.57 -8.79
C ASP A 116 10.22 -12.90 -8.28
N PRO A 117 10.28 -11.55 -8.30
CA PRO A 117 11.37 -10.83 -7.66
C PRO A 117 11.31 -11.03 -6.15
N GLU A 118 12.43 -10.79 -5.47
CA GLU A 118 12.42 -10.66 -4.02
C GLU A 118 11.58 -9.43 -3.63
N LEU A 119 10.60 -9.62 -2.75
CA LEU A 119 9.71 -8.57 -2.28
C LEU A 119 10.13 -8.11 -0.89
N GLY A 120 10.52 -6.84 -0.78
CA GLY A 120 10.95 -6.20 0.45
C GLY A 120 9.85 -5.43 1.18
N TYR A 121 10.19 -4.93 2.36
CA TYR A 121 9.40 -3.97 3.11
C TYR A 121 10.30 -3.11 4.01
N THR A 122 9.83 -1.93 4.38
CA THR A 122 10.41 -1.09 5.41
C THR A 122 9.47 -0.95 6.60
N VAL A 123 10.01 -0.68 7.79
CA VAL A 123 9.21 -0.38 8.99
C VAL A 123 9.70 0.91 9.61
N GLU A 124 8.77 1.83 9.88
CA GLU A 124 9.04 3.13 10.50
C GLU A 124 8.17 3.33 11.75
N GLY A 125 8.58 4.24 12.65
CA GLY A 125 7.82 4.61 13.85
C GLY A 125 8.04 3.73 15.08
N LEU A 126 8.92 2.72 14.99
CA LEU A 126 9.36 1.94 16.14
C LEU A 126 10.09 2.81 17.17
N GLN A 127 9.95 2.45 18.44
CA GLN A 127 10.43 3.18 19.60
C GLN A 127 11.56 2.42 20.28
N GLY A 128 12.52 3.16 20.84
CA GLY A 128 13.66 2.57 21.55
C GLY A 128 14.45 1.58 20.69
N SER A 129 14.59 0.35 21.19
CA SER A 129 15.30 -0.74 20.53
C SER A 129 14.37 -1.79 19.92
N ASP A 130 13.10 -1.43 19.72
CA ASP A 130 12.10 -2.32 19.13
C ASP A 130 12.44 -2.61 17.67
N GLN A 131 12.24 -3.87 17.27
CA GLN A 131 12.47 -4.33 15.91
C GLN A 131 11.24 -5.08 15.42
N ALA A 132 10.85 -4.83 14.17
CA ALA A 132 9.71 -5.47 13.54
C ALA A 132 10.17 -6.41 12.43
N THR A 133 9.47 -7.53 12.30
CA THR A 133 9.51 -8.39 11.13
C THR A 133 8.11 -8.61 10.60
N ALA A 134 7.97 -8.76 9.30
CA ALA A 134 6.72 -9.08 8.63
C ALA A 134 6.93 -10.17 7.59
N LYS A 135 5.86 -10.91 7.30
CA LYS A 135 5.80 -11.83 6.17
C LYS A 135 5.17 -11.12 4.98
N VAL A 136 5.88 -11.06 3.87
CA VAL A 136 5.33 -10.51 2.63
C VAL A 136 4.56 -11.60 1.88
N VAL A 137 3.35 -11.28 1.46
CA VAL A 137 2.48 -12.16 0.68
C VAL A 137 1.94 -11.39 -0.52
N ARG A 138 1.95 -12.01 -1.69
CA ARG A 138 1.31 -11.46 -2.89
C ARG A 138 0.02 -12.20 -3.22
N GLU A 139 -0.87 -11.52 -3.93
CA GLU A 139 -2.00 -12.14 -4.60
C GLU A 139 -1.53 -13.16 -5.66
N ALA A 140 -2.28 -14.25 -5.80
CA ALA A 140 -1.95 -15.31 -6.76
C ALA A 140 -2.35 -14.90 -8.18
N GLY A 141 -1.56 -15.34 -9.16
CA GLY A 141 -1.79 -15.09 -10.58
C GLY A 141 -0.49 -14.81 -11.31
N GLU A 142 -0.52 -15.03 -12.63
CA GLU A 142 0.64 -14.91 -13.52
C GLU A 142 0.31 -14.17 -14.82
N ASP A 143 -0.97 -13.84 -15.05
CA ASP A 143 -1.38 -13.07 -16.22
C ASP A 143 -0.82 -11.64 -16.14
N ALA A 144 -0.69 -10.98 -17.27
CA ALA A 144 -0.24 -9.58 -17.26
C ALA A 144 -1.26 -8.71 -16.52
N GLY A 145 -0.77 -7.92 -15.55
CA GLY A 145 -1.61 -7.11 -14.67
C GLY A 145 -0.94 -6.76 -13.35
N ASP A 146 -1.70 -6.11 -12.48
CA ASP A 146 -1.25 -5.68 -11.15
C ASP A 146 -1.80 -6.62 -10.08
N TYR A 147 -0.91 -7.08 -9.20
CA TYR A 147 -1.23 -7.97 -8.10
C TYR A 147 -0.89 -7.30 -6.77
N ALA A 148 -1.83 -7.30 -5.82
CA ALA A 148 -1.57 -6.69 -4.52
C ALA A 148 -0.48 -7.45 -3.76
N VAL A 149 0.43 -6.72 -3.11
CA VAL A 149 1.43 -7.28 -2.19
C VAL A 149 1.20 -6.69 -0.81
N ASN A 150 0.97 -7.55 0.16
CA ASN A 150 0.66 -7.17 1.53
C ASN A 150 1.68 -7.75 2.51
N ALA A 151 1.71 -7.15 3.71
CA ALA A 151 2.40 -7.70 4.85
C ALA A 151 1.40 -8.40 5.77
N THR A 152 1.74 -9.58 6.26
CA THR A 152 1.03 -10.32 7.31
C THR A 152 2.01 -10.69 8.41
N ASP A 153 1.49 -11.25 9.51
CA ASP A 153 2.32 -11.78 10.60
C ASP A 153 3.36 -10.77 11.11
N VAL A 154 2.94 -9.51 11.28
CA VAL A 154 3.81 -8.46 11.80
C VAL A 154 4.09 -8.77 13.26
N VAL A 155 5.37 -8.98 13.58
CA VAL A 155 5.87 -9.25 14.93
C VAL A 155 6.81 -8.13 15.30
N ILE A 156 6.57 -7.48 16.44
CA ILE A 156 7.45 -6.45 16.99
C ILE A 156 8.02 -6.97 18.31
N LEU A 157 9.35 -7.03 18.39
CA LEU A 157 10.08 -7.52 19.54
C LEU A 157 11.03 -6.46 20.10
N ASN A 158 11.19 -6.43 21.42
CA ASN A 158 12.31 -5.79 22.10
C ASN A 158 13.20 -6.87 22.70
N ASN A 159 14.41 -7.06 22.14
CA ASN A 159 15.36 -8.07 22.60
C ASN A 159 14.75 -9.48 22.81
N GLY A 160 13.85 -9.90 21.90
CA GLY A 160 13.17 -11.19 21.95
C GLY A 160 11.86 -11.22 22.75
N THR A 161 11.46 -10.13 23.40
CA THR A 161 10.17 -10.00 24.08
C THR A 161 9.13 -9.39 23.15
N TYR A 162 7.93 -9.97 23.07
CA TYR A 162 6.84 -9.43 22.25
C TYR A 162 6.31 -8.11 22.79
N VAL A 163 6.29 -7.08 21.95
CA VAL A 163 5.87 -5.71 22.31
C VAL A 163 4.91 -5.09 21.29
N ALA A 164 4.39 -5.87 20.32
CA ALA A 164 3.51 -5.30 19.29
C ALA A 164 2.20 -4.73 19.85
N ASP A 165 1.76 -5.16 21.04
CA ASP A 165 0.59 -4.59 21.73
C ASP A 165 0.78 -3.11 22.11
N ASN A 166 2.02 -2.62 22.14
CA ASN A 166 2.34 -1.21 22.36
C ASN A 166 2.18 -0.33 21.10
N TYR A 167 1.80 -0.92 19.97
CA TYR A 167 1.70 -0.24 18.69
C TYR A 167 0.30 -0.35 18.08
N ASP A 168 -0.09 0.72 17.38
CA ASP A 168 -1.07 0.67 16.31
C ASP A 168 -0.30 0.56 14.99
N VAL A 169 -0.40 -0.62 14.37
CA VAL A 169 0.35 -0.97 13.15
C VAL A 169 -0.47 -0.64 11.92
N THR A 170 0.09 0.17 11.04
CA THR A 170 -0.47 0.48 9.72
C THR A 170 0.31 -0.26 8.65
N ILE A 171 -0.39 -0.91 7.71
CA ILE A 171 0.21 -1.57 6.56
C ILE A 171 -0.08 -0.75 5.32
N VAL A 172 0.97 -0.35 4.61
CA VAL A 172 0.90 0.26 3.29
C VAL A 172 1.25 -0.84 2.27
N PRO A 173 0.28 -1.34 1.48
CA PRO A 173 0.52 -2.39 0.52
C PRO A 173 1.36 -1.91 -0.67
N GLY A 174 2.10 -2.84 -1.26
CA GLY A 174 2.79 -2.67 -2.53
C GLY A 174 2.02 -3.33 -3.67
N THR A 175 2.61 -3.33 -4.85
CA THR A 175 2.06 -3.98 -6.04
C THR A 175 3.15 -4.72 -6.80
N LEU A 176 2.85 -5.93 -7.24
CA LEU A 176 3.65 -6.64 -8.23
C LEU A 176 2.97 -6.46 -9.59
N THR A 177 3.63 -5.75 -10.50
CA THR A 177 3.16 -5.61 -11.88
C THR A 177 3.81 -6.67 -12.75
N ILE A 178 3.00 -7.51 -13.38
CA ILE A 178 3.43 -8.46 -14.40
C ILE A 178 3.22 -7.81 -15.77
N ASN A 179 4.31 -7.46 -16.44
CA ASN A 179 4.27 -6.89 -17.78
C ASN A 179 4.09 -8.00 -18.83
N PRO A 180 3.27 -7.79 -19.88
CA PRO A 180 3.31 -8.67 -21.04
C PRO A 180 4.72 -8.61 -21.65
N THR A 181 5.22 -9.75 -22.15
CA THR A 181 6.52 -9.77 -22.84
C THR A 181 6.49 -8.88 -24.09
N GLU A 182 7.67 -8.46 -24.56
CA GLU A 182 7.78 -7.67 -25.79
C GLU A 182 7.12 -8.38 -26.98
N GLN A 183 7.23 -9.71 -27.06
CA GLN A 183 6.56 -10.51 -28.09
C GLN A 183 5.03 -10.45 -27.98
N MET A 184 4.48 -10.55 -26.76
CA MET A 184 3.02 -10.42 -26.55
C MET A 184 2.49 -9.04 -26.94
N GLN A 185 3.30 -7.99 -26.73
CA GLN A 185 2.94 -6.63 -27.13
C GLN A 185 3.00 -6.46 -28.65
N GLN A 186 4.00 -7.03 -29.32
CA GLN A 186 4.09 -7.07 -30.78
C GLN A 186 2.92 -7.84 -31.41
N ASP A 187 2.52 -8.95 -30.79
CA ASP A 187 1.39 -9.77 -31.22
C ASP A 187 0.06 -9.01 -31.08
N ALA A 188 -0.17 -8.35 -29.94
CA ALA A 188 -1.37 -7.55 -29.71
C ALA A 188 -1.47 -6.36 -30.70
N ALA A 189 -0.35 -5.70 -31.00
CA ALA A 189 -0.29 -4.63 -32.00
C ALA A 189 -0.59 -5.17 -33.41
N ALA A 190 -0.04 -6.32 -33.79
CA ALA A 190 -0.32 -6.96 -35.08
C ALA A 190 -1.79 -7.36 -35.22
N ILE A 191 -2.44 -7.82 -34.14
CA ILE A 191 -3.88 -8.13 -34.10
C ILE A 191 -4.71 -6.84 -34.24
N ALA A 192 -4.34 -5.76 -33.55
CA ALA A 192 -5.02 -4.46 -33.67
C ALA A 192 -4.91 -3.88 -35.09
N ASP A 193 -3.73 -3.97 -35.71
CA ASP A 193 -3.52 -3.56 -37.10
C ASP A 193 -4.33 -4.43 -38.08
N ALA A 194 -4.38 -5.74 -37.85
CA ALA A 194 -5.22 -6.65 -38.65
C ALA A 194 -6.72 -6.33 -38.49
N LYS A 195 -7.15 -5.98 -37.28
CA LYS A 195 -8.52 -5.55 -36.98
C LYS A 195 -8.88 -4.26 -37.73
N ALA A 196 -8.03 -3.25 -37.65
CA ALA A 196 -8.23 -1.98 -38.35
C ALA A 196 -8.23 -2.17 -39.88
N ALA A 197 -7.35 -3.03 -40.39
CA ALA A 197 -7.34 -3.39 -41.81
C ALA A 197 -8.62 -4.13 -42.23
N LEU A 198 -9.18 -4.99 -41.37
CA LEU A 198 -10.45 -5.68 -41.63
C LEU A 198 -11.65 -4.71 -41.69
N GLU A 199 -11.70 -3.73 -40.79
CA GLU A 199 -12.70 -2.65 -40.82
C GLU A 199 -12.61 -1.83 -42.12
N ALA A 200 -11.39 -1.60 -42.65
CA ALA A 200 -11.20 -0.94 -43.94
C ALA A 200 -11.67 -1.80 -45.14
N VAL A 201 -11.58 -3.13 -45.06
CA VAL A 201 -12.04 -4.02 -46.13
C VAL A 201 -13.56 -4.10 -46.25
N ASP A 202 -14.30 -4.00 -45.14
CA ASP A 202 -15.77 -3.93 -45.19
C ASP A 202 -16.24 -2.70 -46.00
N THR A 203 -15.43 -1.63 -46.01
CA THR A 203 -15.63 -0.43 -46.83
C THR A 203 -15.34 -0.70 -48.32
N ALA A 204 -14.32 -1.51 -48.64
CA ALA A 204 -13.96 -1.87 -50.02
C ALA A 204 -14.98 -2.78 -50.71
N LYS A 205 -15.73 -3.60 -49.97
CA LYS A 205 -16.81 -4.47 -50.48
C LYS A 205 -17.91 -3.70 -51.22
N THR A 206 -18.07 -2.41 -50.95
CA THR A 206 -19.05 -1.53 -51.65
C THR A 206 -18.54 -0.90 -52.95
N ALA A 207 -17.23 -0.99 -53.26
CA ALA A 207 -16.63 -0.34 -54.44
C ALA A 207 -16.11 -1.39 -55.44
N ALA A 208 -17.02 -2.02 -56.18
CA ALA A 208 -16.64 -2.83 -57.34
C ALA A 208 -16.05 -1.90 -58.43
N GLY A 209 -14.72 -1.77 -58.46
CA GLY A 209 -14.02 -1.00 -59.50
C GLY A 209 -12.71 -0.30 -59.09
N ASP A 210 -12.29 -0.38 -57.82
CA ASP A 210 -11.11 0.35 -57.35
C ASP A 210 -9.90 -0.57 -57.14
N GLU A 211 -8.94 -0.50 -58.05
CA GLU A 211 -7.71 -1.31 -58.07
C GLU A 211 -6.87 -1.12 -56.78
N GLU A 212 -6.96 0.08 -56.20
CA GLU A 212 -6.32 0.46 -54.93
C GLU A 212 -6.96 -0.26 -53.72
N ALA A 213 -8.29 -0.42 -53.74
CA ALA A 213 -9.02 -1.16 -52.71
C ALA A 213 -8.72 -2.67 -52.76
N LEU A 214 -8.54 -3.24 -53.96
CA LEU A 214 -8.13 -4.64 -54.12
C LEU A 214 -6.70 -4.88 -53.61
N ALA A 215 -5.78 -3.95 -53.83
CA ALA A 215 -4.41 -4.02 -53.31
C ALA A 215 -4.37 -3.94 -51.77
N ALA A 216 -5.16 -3.04 -51.18
CA ALA A 216 -5.31 -2.92 -49.72
C ALA A 216 -5.90 -4.19 -49.10
N ALA A 217 -6.93 -4.79 -49.72
CA ALA A 217 -7.53 -6.05 -49.28
C ALA A 217 -6.53 -7.22 -49.33
N LYS A 218 -5.72 -7.33 -50.39
CA LYS A 218 -4.66 -8.35 -50.49
C LYS A 218 -3.61 -8.20 -49.39
N ALA A 219 -3.17 -6.99 -49.10
CA ALA A 219 -2.22 -6.71 -48.03
C ALA A 219 -2.79 -7.08 -46.64
N ALA A 220 -4.09 -6.84 -46.41
CA ALA A 220 -4.77 -7.23 -45.18
C ALA A 220 -4.85 -8.75 -45.02
N VAL A 221 -5.20 -9.49 -46.09
CA VAL A 221 -5.21 -10.96 -46.10
C VAL A 221 -3.84 -11.56 -45.80
N ALA A 222 -2.78 -10.99 -46.37
CA ALA A 222 -1.41 -11.42 -46.13
C ALA A 222 -0.99 -11.23 -44.66
N LYS A 223 -1.33 -10.09 -44.04
CA LYS A 223 -1.02 -9.81 -42.64
C LYS A 223 -1.69 -10.80 -41.68
N TYR A 224 -2.97 -11.11 -41.89
CA TYR A 224 -3.68 -12.08 -41.06
C TYR A 224 -3.17 -13.52 -41.25
N ASN A 225 -2.88 -13.92 -42.49
CA ASN A 225 -2.36 -15.27 -42.77
C ASN A 225 -0.98 -15.51 -42.16
N ALA A 226 -0.19 -14.45 -41.99
CA ALA A 226 1.12 -14.48 -41.33
C ALA A 226 1.04 -14.71 -39.80
N LEU A 227 -0.15 -14.62 -39.20
CA LEU A 227 -0.35 -14.90 -37.77
C LEU A 227 -0.25 -16.41 -37.48
N THR A 228 0.29 -16.74 -36.31
CA THR A 228 0.33 -18.10 -35.74
C THR A 228 -1.05 -18.56 -35.26
N ASP A 229 -1.23 -19.85 -35.02
CA ASP A 229 -2.52 -20.40 -34.57
C ASP A 229 -2.94 -19.86 -33.20
N ALA A 230 -1.98 -19.60 -32.30
CA ALA A 230 -2.25 -18.99 -31.00
C ALA A 230 -2.73 -17.53 -31.13
N GLN A 231 -2.16 -16.76 -32.07
CA GLN A 231 -2.58 -15.40 -32.37
C GLN A 231 -3.96 -15.37 -33.06
N LYS A 232 -4.22 -16.31 -33.98
CA LYS A 232 -5.54 -16.46 -34.62
C LYS A 232 -6.62 -16.86 -33.62
N ALA A 233 -6.29 -17.67 -32.61
CA ALA A 233 -7.22 -18.05 -31.54
C ALA A 233 -7.67 -16.88 -30.66
N GLN A 234 -6.93 -15.78 -30.64
CA GLN A 234 -7.30 -14.54 -29.95
C GLN A 234 -8.19 -13.61 -30.80
N VAL A 235 -8.42 -13.93 -32.07
CA VAL A 235 -9.28 -13.14 -32.97
C VAL A 235 -10.76 -13.45 -32.68
N PRO A 236 -11.62 -12.44 -32.45
CA PRO A 236 -13.05 -12.67 -32.23
C PRO A 236 -13.70 -13.44 -33.38
N ALA A 237 -14.52 -14.45 -33.07
CA ALA A 237 -15.11 -15.35 -34.07
C ALA A 237 -15.88 -14.65 -35.21
N ALA A 238 -16.53 -13.52 -34.93
CA ALA A 238 -17.20 -12.70 -35.95
C ALA A 238 -16.23 -12.15 -37.00
N MET A 239 -15.01 -11.80 -36.59
CA MET A 239 -13.96 -11.29 -37.49
C MET A 239 -13.29 -12.39 -38.30
N ALA A 240 -13.18 -13.60 -37.76
CA ALA A 240 -12.70 -14.76 -38.51
C ALA A 240 -13.65 -15.14 -39.68
N GLN A 241 -14.97 -14.99 -39.48
CA GLN A 241 -15.95 -15.18 -40.56
C GLN A 241 -15.85 -14.10 -41.62
N THR A 242 -15.73 -12.82 -41.23
CA THR A 242 -15.51 -11.72 -42.17
C THR A 242 -14.23 -11.92 -42.99
N PHE A 243 -13.17 -12.47 -42.38
CA PHE A 243 -11.95 -12.79 -43.08
C PHE A 243 -12.12 -13.85 -44.18
N ALA A 244 -12.87 -14.93 -43.89
CA ALA A 244 -13.20 -15.94 -44.89
C ALA A 244 -13.99 -15.34 -46.06
N ASP A 245 -14.99 -14.50 -45.76
CA ASP A 245 -15.78 -13.81 -46.78
C ASP A 245 -14.92 -12.87 -47.65
N VAL A 246 -13.90 -12.24 -47.06
CA VAL A 246 -12.94 -11.37 -47.75
C VAL A 246 -11.97 -12.18 -48.60
N GLN A 247 -11.45 -13.30 -48.10
CA GLN A 247 -10.62 -14.22 -48.89
C GLN A 247 -11.38 -14.71 -50.12
N ASP A 248 -12.64 -15.10 -49.94
CA ASP A 248 -13.52 -15.52 -51.04
C ASP A 248 -13.79 -14.37 -52.02
N ALA A 249 -13.99 -13.14 -51.52
CA ALA A 249 -14.20 -11.97 -52.37
C ALA A 249 -12.95 -11.59 -53.18
N VAL A 250 -11.76 -11.62 -52.57
CA VAL A 250 -10.48 -11.39 -53.25
C VAL A 250 -10.25 -12.46 -54.32
N ALA A 251 -10.44 -13.74 -53.99
CA ALA A 251 -10.30 -14.83 -54.96
C ALA A 251 -11.28 -14.68 -56.13
N LYS A 252 -12.53 -14.25 -55.85
CA LYS A 252 -13.54 -14.00 -56.88
C LYS A 252 -13.20 -12.80 -57.77
N ALA A 253 -12.67 -11.72 -57.20
CA ALA A 253 -12.22 -10.55 -57.94
C ALA A 253 -11.02 -10.87 -58.86
N GLU A 254 -10.05 -11.66 -58.37
CA GLU A 254 -8.93 -12.15 -59.18
C GLU A 254 -9.39 -13.03 -60.33
N ALA A 255 -10.33 -13.94 -60.08
CA ALA A 255 -10.91 -14.80 -61.13
C ALA A 255 -11.66 -13.98 -62.19
N ALA A 256 -12.40 -12.94 -61.77
CA ALA A 256 -13.10 -12.04 -62.69
C ALA A 256 -12.14 -11.20 -63.53
N ALA A 257 -11.06 -10.69 -62.93
CA ALA A 257 -10.02 -9.95 -63.66
C ALA A 257 -9.31 -10.84 -64.69
N ALA A 258 -8.94 -12.07 -64.32
CA ALA A 258 -8.34 -13.04 -65.23
C ALA A 258 -9.29 -13.43 -66.37
N ALA A 259 -10.58 -13.58 -66.08
CA ALA A 259 -11.60 -13.85 -67.10
C ALA A 259 -11.75 -12.68 -68.08
N ALA A 260 -11.74 -11.44 -67.59
CA ALA A 260 -11.81 -10.24 -68.42
C ALA A 260 -10.59 -10.07 -69.32
N GLU A 261 -9.38 -10.34 -68.82
CA GLU A 261 -8.16 -10.36 -69.65
C GLU A 261 -8.23 -11.45 -70.73
N ALA A 262 -8.72 -12.65 -70.39
CA ALA A 262 -8.88 -13.73 -71.35
C ALA A 262 -9.90 -13.37 -72.46
N ASP A 263 -11.01 -12.73 -72.09
CA ASP A 263 -12.05 -12.31 -73.03
C ASP A 263 -11.55 -11.17 -73.94
N ALA A 264 -10.80 -10.21 -73.37
CA ALA A 264 -10.14 -9.15 -74.14
C ALA A 264 -9.09 -9.70 -75.10
N ALA A 265 -8.30 -10.70 -74.68
CA ALA A 265 -7.34 -11.38 -75.53
C ALA A 265 -8.04 -12.16 -76.67
N ALA A 266 -9.19 -12.79 -76.38
CA ALA A 266 -9.99 -13.51 -77.38
C ALA A 266 -10.60 -12.55 -78.41
N GLN A 267 -11.14 -11.40 -77.97
CA GLN A 267 -11.65 -10.36 -78.87
C GLN A 267 -10.54 -9.81 -79.77
N LYS A 268 -9.38 -9.50 -79.21
CA LYS A 268 -8.22 -9.02 -79.98
C LYS A 268 -7.76 -10.05 -81.01
N ALA A 269 -7.70 -11.33 -80.64
CA ALA A 269 -7.35 -12.42 -81.57
C ALA A 269 -8.39 -12.57 -82.70
N ALA A 270 -9.67 -12.37 -82.40
CA ALA A 270 -10.74 -12.40 -83.41
C ALA A 270 -10.65 -11.20 -84.37
N GLU A 271 -10.34 -10.00 -83.87
CA GLU A 271 -10.09 -8.83 -84.72
C GLU A 271 -8.85 -9.01 -85.60
N ASP A 272 -7.74 -9.51 -85.05
CA ASP A 272 -6.52 -9.77 -85.80
C ASP A 272 -6.75 -10.82 -86.91
N ALA A 273 -7.53 -11.88 -86.62
CA ALA A 273 -7.91 -12.89 -87.60
C ALA A 273 -8.83 -12.35 -88.70
N ALA A 274 -9.80 -11.49 -88.34
CA ALA A 274 -10.68 -10.84 -89.30
C ALA A 274 -9.90 -9.88 -90.22
N ARG A 275 -8.90 -9.17 -89.68
CA ARG A 275 -8.02 -8.30 -90.46
C ARG A 275 -7.17 -9.10 -91.45
N ALA A 276 -6.57 -10.20 -90.99
CA ALA A 276 -5.77 -11.09 -91.85
C ALA A 276 -6.58 -11.76 -92.97
N ALA A 277 -7.89 -11.96 -92.79
CA ALA A 277 -8.77 -12.51 -93.82
C ALA A 277 -9.18 -11.49 -94.90
N CYS A 278 -8.99 -10.19 -94.65
CA CYS A 278 -9.32 -9.11 -95.58
C CYS A 278 -8.11 -8.59 -96.38
N GLU A 279 -6.88 -9.01 -96.03
CA GLU A 279 -5.63 -8.72 -96.74
C GLU A 279 -5.29 -9.82 -97.77
#